data_AF-K7MKT5-F1
#
_entry.id   AF-K7MKT5-F1
#
_cell.length_a   1.000
_cell.length_b   1.000
_cell.length_c   1.000
_cell.angle_alpha   90.00
_cell.angle_beta   90.00
_cell.angle_gamma   90.00
#
_symmetry.space_group_name_H-M   'P 1'
#
loop_
_entity.id
_entity.type
_entity.pdbx_description
1 polymer ?
#
loop_
_entity_poly.entity_id
_entity_poly.type
_entity_poly.pdbx_seq_one_letter_code
_entity_poly.pdbx_strand_id
1 'polypeptide(L)'
;MSPHLAEIFSYSDSATQLWTTVRDMYGQQYNSARIFELQQDIVNLQQSGKPFVQLLGNLKRRWNELEVHRPHTVDAAILCKCVEEDKIFQLLASPGPEYEDLHSHILMSPELLSLLFVCSTIQREEARKKVMNAKNKSKLFDTHAYTSIYIVYLDSNFTSCGTSTFFLLLRITPPCEYTHSI
;
A
#
# COMPACT_ATOMS: atom_id res chain seq x y z
N MET A 1 -22.18 25.13 -2.26
CA MET A 1 -21.53 24.29 -3.30
C MET A 1 -20.21 24.95 -3.63
N SER A 2 -19.12 24.18 -3.77
CA SER A 2 -17.83 24.76 -4.18
C SER A 2 -17.99 25.41 -5.56
N PRO A 3 -17.44 26.62 -5.80
CA PRO A 3 -17.54 27.29 -7.11
C PRO A 3 -17.00 26.41 -8.24
N HIS A 4 -15.95 25.64 -7.98
CA HIS A 4 -15.34 24.75 -8.98
C HIS A 4 -16.28 23.58 -9.38
N LEU A 5 -17.14 23.12 -8.47
CA LEU A 5 -18.15 22.11 -8.83
C LEU A 5 -19.26 22.71 -9.69
N ALA A 6 -19.62 23.98 -9.47
CA ALA A 6 -20.62 24.67 -10.28
C ALA A 6 -20.15 24.83 -11.72
N GLU A 7 -18.87 25.13 -11.93
CA GLU A 7 -18.27 25.27 -13.26
C GLU A 7 -18.39 23.98 -14.09
N ILE A 8 -18.12 22.81 -13.50
CA ILE A 8 -18.22 21.51 -14.18
C ILE A 8 -19.62 21.28 -14.78
N PHE A 9 -20.68 21.68 -14.08
CA PHE A 9 -22.05 21.42 -14.49
C PHE A 9 -22.75 22.61 -15.17
N SER A 10 -22.08 23.77 -15.25
CA SER A 10 -22.65 25.05 -15.71
C SER A 10 -23.21 25.01 -17.14
N TYR A 11 -22.64 24.17 -18.00
CA TYR A 11 -23.00 24.05 -19.42
C TYR A 11 -23.82 22.79 -19.74
N SER A 12 -24.52 22.20 -18.76
CA SER A 12 -25.41 21.07 -19.03
C SER A 12 -26.62 21.53 -19.87
N ASP A 13 -26.84 20.94 -21.03
CA ASP A 13 -27.92 21.32 -21.97
C ASP A 13 -29.33 21.05 -21.42
N SER A 14 -29.43 20.15 -20.45
CA SER A 14 -30.68 19.80 -19.79
C SER A 14 -30.46 19.34 -18.35
N ALA A 15 -31.50 19.47 -17.51
CA ALA A 15 -31.46 18.97 -16.14
C ALA A 15 -31.24 17.44 -16.09
N THR A 16 -31.77 16.69 -17.06
CA THR A 16 -31.57 15.23 -17.14
C THR A 16 -30.12 14.87 -17.46
N GLN A 17 -29.47 15.60 -18.36
CA GLN A 17 -28.04 15.44 -18.65
C GLN A 17 -27.20 15.79 -17.42
N LEU A 18 -27.50 16.90 -16.73
CA LEU A 18 -26.81 17.27 -15.50
C LEU A 18 -26.88 16.15 -14.46
N TRP A 19 -28.07 15.63 -14.18
CA TRP A 19 -28.25 14.52 -13.23
C TRP A 19 -27.57 13.24 -13.67
N THR A 20 -27.59 12.93 -14.97
CA THR A 20 -26.90 11.77 -15.53
C THR A 20 -25.39 11.90 -15.33
N THR A 21 -24.80 13.05 -15.67
CA THR A 21 -23.36 13.31 -15.46
C THR A 21 -22.99 13.24 -13.98
N VAL A 22 -23.78 13.84 -13.09
CA VAL A 22 -23.53 13.77 -11.63
C VAL A 22 -23.58 12.32 -11.14
N ARG A 23 -24.58 11.55 -11.58
CA ARG A 23 -24.72 10.14 -11.21
C ARG A 23 -23.57 9.31 -11.77
N ASP A 24 -23.14 9.55 -13.00
CA ASP A 24 -22.08 8.75 -13.62
C ASP A 24 -20.70 9.09 -13.01
N MET A 25 -20.49 10.36 -12.59
CA MET A 25 -19.27 10.80 -11.90
C MET A 25 -19.19 10.35 -10.44
N TYR A 26 -20.30 10.45 -9.69
CA TYR A 26 -20.30 10.29 -8.22
C TYR A 26 -21.16 9.14 -7.71
N GLY A 27 -22.08 8.63 -8.52
CA GLY A 27 -23.00 7.56 -8.16
C GLY A 27 -22.46 6.16 -8.45
N GLN A 28 -21.12 5.98 -8.49
CA GLN A 28 -20.44 4.70 -8.72
C GLN A 28 -20.79 3.66 -7.63
N GLN A 29 -21.99 3.09 -7.72
CA GLN A 29 -22.43 1.96 -6.93
C GLN A 29 -21.55 0.76 -7.28
N TYR A 30 -21.32 -0.13 -6.29
CA TYR A 30 -20.48 -1.31 -6.45
C TYR A 30 -19.02 -1.01 -6.83
N ASN A 31 -18.51 0.18 -6.49
CA ASN A 31 -17.07 0.47 -6.62
C ASN A 31 -16.29 -0.40 -5.62
N SER A 32 -15.67 -1.48 -6.11
CA SER A 32 -14.94 -2.47 -5.31
C SER A 32 -13.79 -1.85 -4.52
N ALA A 33 -13.05 -0.90 -5.12
CA ALA A 33 -11.94 -0.21 -4.44
C ALA A 33 -12.44 0.60 -3.24
N ARG A 34 -13.56 1.34 -3.43
CA ARG A 34 -14.15 2.15 -2.35
C ARG A 34 -14.74 1.28 -1.25
N ILE A 35 -15.38 0.17 -1.61
CA ILE A 35 -15.92 -0.80 -0.65
C ILE A 35 -14.79 -1.38 0.20
N PHE A 36 -13.69 -1.80 -0.42
CA PHE A 36 -12.53 -2.34 0.27
C PHE A 36 -11.93 -1.34 1.28
N GLU A 37 -11.72 -0.09 0.85
CA GLU A 37 -11.23 0.98 1.73
C GLU A 37 -12.15 1.19 2.93
N LEU A 38 -13.48 1.27 2.71
CA LEU A 38 -14.44 1.45 3.79
C LEU A 38 -14.47 0.27 4.76
N GLN A 39 -14.36 -0.96 4.26
CA GLN A 39 -14.27 -2.16 5.10
C GLN A 39 -13.00 -2.12 5.97
N GLN A 40 -11.84 -1.76 5.40
CA GLN A 40 -10.61 -1.61 6.15
C GLN A 40 -10.70 -0.50 7.19
N ASP A 41 -11.26 0.66 6.83
CA ASP A 41 -11.52 1.75 7.77
C ASP A 41 -12.36 1.26 8.96
N ILE A 42 -13.44 0.54 8.72
CA ILE A 42 -14.31 0.00 9.77
C ILE A 42 -13.54 -0.95 10.69
N VAL A 43 -12.72 -1.85 10.15
CA VAL A 43 -11.93 -2.81 10.93
C VAL A 43 -10.84 -2.10 11.75
N ASN A 44 -10.21 -1.07 11.19
CA ASN A 44 -9.12 -0.33 11.81
C ASN A 44 -9.59 0.81 12.73
N LEU A 45 -10.89 1.15 12.74
CA LEU A 45 -11.44 2.18 13.59
C LEU A 45 -11.36 1.77 15.07
N GLN A 46 -10.52 2.48 15.82
CA GLN A 46 -10.33 2.28 17.25
C GLN A 46 -10.72 3.53 18.05
N GLN A 47 -11.07 3.32 19.32
CA GLN A 47 -11.47 4.41 20.20
C GLN A 47 -10.35 5.43 20.43
N SER A 48 -9.08 5.01 20.41
CA SER A 48 -7.88 5.87 20.50
C SER A 48 -7.97 7.00 21.55
N GLY A 49 -8.49 6.69 22.73
CA GLY A 49 -8.66 7.65 23.84
C GLY A 49 -9.78 8.68 23.66
N LYS A 50 -10.53 8.63 22.56
CA LYS A 50 -11.68 9.51 22.27
C LYS A 50 -12.95 9.02 23.00
N PRO A 51 -13.95 9.89 23.22
CA PRO A 51 -15.22 9.47 23.79
C PRO A 51 -15.92 8.44 22.90
N PHE A 52 -16.60 7.47 23.51
CA PHE A 52 -17.33 6.41 22.81
C PHE A 52 -18.32 6.93 21.76
N VAL A 53 -19.00 8.07 22.06
CA VAL A 53 -19.94 8.71 21.12
C VAL A 53 -19.28 9.10 19.81
N GLN A 54 -18.01 9.53 19.85
CA GLN A 54 -17.27 9.88 18.64
C GLN A 54 -16.90 8.63 17.83
N LEU A 55 -16.50 7.54 18.49
CA LEU A 55 -16.28 6.26 17.83
C LEU A 55 -17.57 5.77 17.15
N LEU A 56 -18.69 5.79 17.87
CA LEU A 56 -20.00 5.39 17.33
C LEU A 56 -20.41 6.27 16.15
N GLY A 57 -20.20 7.59 16.25
CA GLY A 57 -20.48 8.52 15.15
C GLY A 57 -19.65 8.22 13.91
N ASN A 58 -18.36 7.91 14.08
CA ASN A 58 -17.47 7.52 12.98
C ASN A 58 -17.87 6.18 12.36
N LEU A 59 -18.14 5.16 13.18
CA LEU A 59 -18.61 3.86 12.70
C LEU A 59 -19.91 4.00 11.92
N LYS A 60 -20.90 4.72 12.48
CA LYS A 60 -22.17 4.96 11.80
C LYS A 60 -22.00 5.71 10.49
N ARG A 61 -21.11 6.70 10.44
CA ARG A 61 -20.79 7.40 9.19
C ARG A 61 -20.23 6.45 8.14
N ARG A 62 -19.29 5.58 8.52
CA ARG A 62 -18.69 4.60 7.61
C ARG A 62 -19.69 3.55 7.14
N TRP A 63 -20.56 3.05 8.01
CA TRP A 63 -21.63 2.13 7.62
C TRP A 63 -22.61 2.76 6.64
N ASN A 64 -23.07 3.98 6.90
CA ASN A 64 -23.97 4.69 5.98
C ASN A 64 -23.31 4.90 4.61
N GLU A 65 -22.02 5.25 4.59
CA GLU A 65 -21.26 5.42 3.35
C GLU A 65 -21.08 4.10 2.60
N LEU A 66 -20.82 3.01 3.32
CA LEU A 66 -20.75 1.66 2.75
C LEU A 66 -22.08 1.23 2.13
N GLU A 67 -23.21 1.56 2.78
CA GLU A 67 -24.56 1.25 2.28
C GLU A 67 -24.89 1.96 0.95
N VAL A 68 -24.30 3.14 0.69
CA VAL A 68 -24.43 3.82 -0.61
C VAL A 68 -23.80 3.01 -1.75
N HIS A 69 -22.64 2.39 -1.50
CA HIS A 69 -21.94 1.58 -2.49
C HIS A 69 -22.46 0.14 -2.55
N ARG A 70 -23.00 -0.38 -1.44
CA ARG A 70 -23.66 -1.69 -1.34
C ARG A 70 -25.10 -1.53 -0.85
N PRO A 71 -26.03 -1.14 -1.75
CA PRO A 71 -27.42 -1.05 -1.38
C PRO A 71 -27.96 -2.42 -0.99
N HIS A 72 -28.92 -2.44 -0.06
CA HIS A 72 -29.65 -3.66 0.26
C HIS A 72 -30.35 -4.20 -0.99
N THR A 73 -30.04 -5.45 -1.33
CA THR A 73 -30.60 -6.15 -2.48
C THR A 73 -31.14 -7.52 -2.07
N VAL A 74 -32.19 -7.95 -2.74
CA VAL A 74 -32.78 -9.29 -2.61
C VAL A 74 -32.42 -10.18 -3.80
N ASP A 75 -31.70 -9.64 -4.80
CA ASP A 75 -31.25 -10.40 -5.95
C ASP A 75 -30.14 -11.38 -5.53
N ALA A 76 -30.43 -12.67 -5.62
CA ALA A 76 -29.51 -13.74 -5.28
C ALA A 76 -28.21 -13.68 -6.08
N ALA A 77 -28.24 -13.25 -7.36
CA ALA A 77 -27.05 -13.16 -8.18
C ALA A 77 -26.09 -12.08 -7.67
N ILE A 78 -26.63 -10.92 -7.27
CA ILE A 78 -25.83 -9.83 -6.68
C ILE A 78 -25.29 -10.25 -5.32
N LEU A 79 -26.11 -10.89 -4.48
CA LEU A 79 -25.67 -11.38 -3.17
C LEU A 79 -24.54 -12.41 -3.28
N CYS A 80 -24.64 -13.37 -4.22
CA CYS A 80 -23.57 -14.32 -4.48
C CYS A 80 -22.27 -13.63 -4.92
N LYS A 81 -22.36 -12.64 -5.81
CA LYS A 81 -21.20 -11.81 -6.19
C LYS A 81 -20.60 -11.14 -4.96
N CYS A 82 -21.40 -10.43 -4.15
CA CYS A 82 -20.93 -9.75 -2.93
C CYS A 82 -20.17 -10.70 -1.98
N VAL A 83 -20.65 -11.93 -1.80
CA VAL A 83 -19.98 -12.94 -0.97
C VAL A 83 -18.62 -13.35 -1.55
N GLU A 84 -18.50 -13.46 -2.87
CA GLU A 84 -17.21 -13.70 -3.53
C GLU A 84 -16.28 -12.49 -3.37
N GLU A 85 -16.79 -11.27 -3.54
CA GLU A 85 -16.00 -10.05 -3.33
C GLU A 85 -15.45 -9.98 -1.91
N ASP A 86 -16.27 -10.29 -0.90
CA ASP A 86 -15.85 -10.24 0.50
C ASP A 86 -14.73 -11.23 0.81
N LYS A 87 -14.72 -12.40 0.16
CA LYS A 87 -13.60 -13.35 0.28
C LYS A 87 -12.33 -12.79 -0.34
N ILE A 88 -12.46 -12.11 -1.49
CA ILE A 88 -11.32 -11.46 -2.15
C ILE A 88 -10.79 -10.32 -1.27
N PHE A 89 -11.66 -9.49 -0.72
CA PHE A 89 -11.27 -8.40 0.17
C PHE A 89 -10.60 -8.90 1.45
N GLN A 90 -11.10 -9.97 2.07
CA GLN A 90 -10.42 -10.60 3.20
C GLN A 90 -9.04 -11.13 2.82
N LEU A 91 -8.92 -11.77 1.64
CA LEU A 91 -7.65 -12.26 1.12
C LEU A 91 -6.66 -11.12 0.82
N LEU A 92 -7.14 -9.96 0.37
CA LEU A 92 -6.33 -8.76 0.09
C LEU A 92 -6.05 -7.92 1.35
N ALA A 93 -6.82 -8.08 2.43
CA ALA A 93 -6.55 -7.41 3.69
C ALA A 93 -5.48 -8.13 4.54
N SER A 94 -5.29 -9.42 4.33
CA SER A 94 -4.30 -10.25 5.02
C SER A 94 -2.82 -10.06 4.63
N PRO A 95 -2.44 -9.77 3.37
CA PRO A 95 -1.05 -9.68 2.98
C PRO A 95 -0.41 -8.40 3.55
N GLY A 96 0.89 -8.42 3.80
CA GLY A 96 1.60 -7.24 4.26
C GLY A 96 1.69 -6.14 3.20
N PRO A 97 2.20 -4.95 3.56
CA PRO A 97 2.31 -3.78 2.66
C PRO A 97 3.12 -4.06 1.40
N GLU A 98 3.87 -5.16 1.34
CA GLU A 98 4.60 -5.57 0.14
C GLU A 98 3.70 -5.86 -1.08
N TYR A 99 2.38 -6.00 -0.92
CA TYR A 99 1.45 -6.28 -2.02
C TYR A 99 0.60 -5.09 -2.47
N GLU A 100 0.89 -3.86 -2.02
CA GLU A 100 0.16 -2.65 -2.41
C GLU A 100 0.02 -2.48 -3.94
N ASP A 101 1.10 -2.75 -4.69
CA ASP A 101 1.07 -2.70 -6.17
C ASP A 101 0.08 -3.71 -6.77
N LEU A 102 -0.03 -4.91 -6.17
CA LEU A 102 -1.01 -5.89 -6.61
C LEU A 102 -2.43 -5.45 -6.25
N HIS A 103 -2.63 -4.87 -5.08
CA HIS A 103 -3.94 -4.38 -4.66
C HIS A 103 -4.44 -3.34 -5.67
N SER A 104 -3.57 -2.40 -6.04
CA SER A 104 -3.84 -1.40 -7.07
C SER A 104 -4.25 -2.04 -8.40
N HIS A 105 -3.48 -3.02 -8.88
CA HIS A 105 -3.78 -3.70 -10.15
C HIS A 105 -5.12 -4.49 -10.11
N ILE A 106 -5.40 -5.19 -9.01
CA ILE A 106 -6.62 -5.99 -8.84
C ILE A 106 -7.84 -5.10 -8.66
N LEU A 107 -7.73 -3.98 -7.94
CA LEU A 107 -8.85 -3.06 -7.69
C LEU A 107 -9.15 -2.11 -8.85
N MET A 108 -8.20 -1.93 -9.78
CA MET A 108 -8.41 -1.15 -11.01
C MET A 108 -9.13 -1.94 -12.12
N SER A 109 -9.36 -3.25 -11.99
CA SER A 109 -10.08 -4.01 -13.01
C SER A 109 -11.57 -3.61 -13.02
N PRO A 110 -12.19 -3.40 -14.21
CA PRO A 110 -13.56 -2.90 -14.33
C PRO A 110 -14.63 -3.90 -13.83
N GLU A 111 -14.32 -5.19 -13.85
CA GLU A 111 -15.13 -6.24 -13.24
C GLU A 111 -14.28 -6.96 -12.20
N LEU A 112 -14.85 -7.27 -11.03
CA LEU A 112 -14.12 -7.94 -9.99
C LEU A 112 -13.70 -9.34 -10.45
N LEU A 113 -12.40 -9.60 -10.37
CA LEU A 113 -11.77 -10.85 -10.76
C LEU A 113 -12.25 -11.99 -9.84
N SER A 114 -12.47 -13.19 -10.39
CA SER A 114 -12.80 -14.38 -9.58
C SER A 114 -11.73 -14.64 -8.52
N LEU A 115 -12.14 -15.25 -7.40
CA LEU A 115 -11.22 -15.59 -6.30
C LEU A 115 -10.02 -16.42 -6.79
N LEU A 116 -10.26 -17.38 -7.70
CA LEU A 116 -9.20 -18.21 -8.28
C LEU A 116 -8.18 -17.40 -9.07
N PHE A 117 -8.64 -16.41 -9.84
CA PHE A 117 -7.76 -15.53 -10.60
C PHE A 117 -6.88 -14.70 -9.66
N VAL A 118 -7.48 -14.14 -8.60
CA VAL A 118 -6.75 -13.37 -7.57
C VAL A 118 -5.67 -14.23 -6.91
N CYS A 119 -6.01 -15.45 -6.46
CA CYS A 119 -5.05 -16.40 -5.90
C CYS A 119 -3.89 -16.70 -6.86
N SER A 120 -4.20 -16.97 -8.14
CA SER A 120 -3.17 -17.25 -9.14
C SER A 120 -2.26 -16.06 -9.42
N THR A 121 -2.80 -14.84 -9.30
CA THR A 121 -2.04 -13.60 -9.47
C THR A 121 -1.11 -13.37 -8.30
N ILE A 122 -1.57 -13.59 -7.07
CA ILE A 122 -0.74 -13.54 -5.86
C ILE A 122 0.38 -14.58 -5.94
N GLN A 123 0.07 -15.82 -6.31
CA GLN A 123 1.09 -16.87 -6.45
C GLN A 123 2.15 -16.52 -7.51
N ARG A 124 1.72 -15.92 -8.64
CA ARG A 124 2.64 -15.45 -9.68
C ARG A 124 3.55 -14.33 -9.16
N GLU A 125 3.00 -13.42 -8.37
CA GLU A 125 3.76 -12.33 -7.77
C GLU A 125 4.77 -12.82 -6.73
N GLU A 126 4.39 -13.78 -5.89
CA GLU A 126 5.31 -14.43 -4.95
C GLU A 126 6.50 -15.09 -5.69
N ALA A 127 6.22 -15.81 -6.78
CA ALA A 127 7.24 -16.40 -7.62
C ALA A 127 8.15 -15.33 -8.25
N ARG A 128 7.57 -14.24 -8.77
CA ARG A 128 8.30 -13.10 -9.34
C ARG A 128 9.23 -12.45 -8.31
N LYS A 129 8.73 -12.17 -7.11
CA LYS A 129 9.50 -11.60 -6.00
C LYS A 129 10.65 -12.53 -5.59
N LYS A 130 10.42 -13.84 -5.51
CA LYS A 130 11.47 -14.83 -5.21
C LYS A 130 12.60 -14.80 -6.23
N VAL A 131 12.28 -14.76 -7.52
CA VAL A 131 13.27 -14.69 -8.61
C VAL A 131 14.00 -13.35 -8.63
N MET A 132 13.30 -12.23 -8.42
CA MET A 132 13.91 -10.90 -8.45
C MET A 132 14.82 -10.66 -7.23
N ASN A 133 14.39 -11.07 -6.03
CA ASN A 133 15.19 -10.94 -4.82
C ASN A 133 16.44 -11.84 -4.85
N ALA A 134 16.37 -13.01 -5.51
CA ALA A 134 17.55 -13.84 -5.74
C ALA A 134 18.62 -13.12 -6.59
N LYS A 135 18.20 -12.37 -7.62
CA LYS A 135 19.11 -11.56 -8.46
C LYS A 135 19.70 -10.35 -7.72
N ASN A 136 18.97 -9.77 -6.78
CA ASN A 136 19.51 -8.70 -5.95
C ASN A 136 20.61 -9.22 -5.01
N LYS A 137 20.46 -10.43 -4.47
CA LYS A 137 21.53 -11.08 -3.71
C LYS A 137 22.77 -11.33 -4.58
N SER A 138 22.62 -11.81 -5.81
CA SER A 138 23.78 -12.02 -6.71
C SER A 138 24.49 -10.70 -7.04
N LYS A 139 23.75 -9.63 -7.35
CA LYS A 139 24.36 -8.30 -7.55
C LYS A 139 25.03 -7.74 -6.30
N LEU A 140 24.50 -8.04 -5.11
CA LEU A 140 25.13 -7.66 -3.85
C LEU A 140 26.47 -8.40 -3.69
N PHE A 141 26.54 -9.68 -4.04
CA PHE A 141 27.82 -10.41 -4.09
C PHE A 141 28.76 -9.83 -5.15
N ASP A 142 28.27 -9.46 -6.33
CA ASP A 142 29.09 -8.82 -7.36
C ASP A 142 29.61 -7.46 -6.90
N THR A 143 28.79 -6.65 -6.22
CA THR A 143 29.18 -5.33 -5.70
C THR A 143 30.12 -5.46 -4.50
N HIS A 144 29.89 -6.42 -3.61
CA HIS A 144 30.81 -6.75 -2.51
C HIS A 144 32.12 -7.33 -3.03
N ALA A 145 32.09 -8.13 -4.11
CA ALA A 145 33.30 -8.59 -4.77
C ALA A 145 34.03 -7.41 -5.41
N TYR A 146 33.33 -6.52 -6.12
CA TYR A 146 33.94 -5.34 -6.75
C TYR A 146 34.54 -4.38 -5.69
N THR A 147 33.81 -4.12 -4.59
CA THR A 147 34.33 -3.32 -3.46
C THR A 147 35.45 -4.02 -2.70
N SER A 148 35.36 -5.34 -2.46
CA SER A 148 36.44 -6.11 -1.83
C SER A 148 37.69 -6.13 -2.70
N ILE A 149 37.53 -6.30 -4.02
CA ILE A 149 38.61 -6.18 -5.00
C ILE A 149 39.22 -4.77 -4.89
N TYR A 150 38.43 -3.70 -4.94
CA TYR A 150 38.97 -2.34 -4.81
C TYR A 150 39.69 -2.08 -3.47
N ILE A 151 39.17 -2.60 -2.35
CA ILE A 151 39.82 -2.47 -1.03
C ILE A 151 41.18 -3.20 -1.05
N VAL A 152 41.24 -4.42 -1.57
CA VAL A 152 42.49 -5.19 -1.70
C VAL A 152 43.47 -4.50 -2.65
N TYR A 153 42.99 -3.92 -3.76
CA TYR A 153 43.83 -3.16 -4.69
C TYR A 153 44.37 -1.85 -4.08
N LEU A 154 43.59 -1.17 -3.24
CA LEU A 154 44.05 0.02 -2.51
C LEU A 154 45.10 -0.35 -1.45
N ASP A 155 44.90 -1.43 -0.69
CA ASP A 155 45.88 -1.92 0.30
C ASP A 155 47.18 -2.42 -0.35
N SER A 156 47.09 -3.09 -1.50
CA SER A 156 48.26 -3.62 -2.22
C SER A 156 49.09 -2.53 -2.88
N ASN A 157 48.46 -1.45 -3.38
CA ASN A 157 49.20 -0.32 -3.95
C ASN A 157 49.84 0.57 -2.88
N PHE A 158 49.29 0.61 -1.66
CA PHE A 158 49.87 1.39 -0.56
C PHE A 158 51.18 0.79 -0.02
N THR A 159 51.42 -0.51 -0.20
CA THR A 159 52.56 -1.19 0.41
C THR A 159 53.86 -1.17 -0.41
N SER A 160 53.91 -0.52 -1.60
CA SER A 160 55.14 -0.46 -2.41
C SER A 160 55.97 0.83 -2.34
N CYS A 161 55.61 1.81 -1.51
CA CYS A 161 56.47 2.96 -1.25
C CYS A 161 56.66 3.16 0.25
N GLY A 162 57.91 3.08 0.68
CA GLY A 162 58.31 3.02 2.07
C GLY A 162 57.91 4.23 2.91
N THR A 163 57.90 3.97 4.22
CA THR A 163 58.14 4.91 5.32
C THR A 163 57.15 6.06 5.52
N SER A 164 56.54 6.02 6.71
CA SER A 164 56.01 7.15 7.47
C SER A 164 54.62 7.68 7.07
N THR A 165 53.57 7.15 7.70
CA THR A 165 52.51 7.88 8.44
C THR A 165 51.27 6.98 8.63
N PHE A 166 51.35 6.04 9.57
CA PHE A 166 50.22 5.22 10.03
C PHE A 166 49.48 5.92 11.18
N PHE A 167 48.92 7.10 10.92
CA PHE A 167 47.99 7.76 11.84
C PHE A 167 47.12 8.69 11.01
N LEU A 168 45.91 8.25 10.68
CA LEU A 168 44.69 9.06 10.78
C LEU A 168 43.45 8.22 10.36
N LEU A 169 42.63 7.94 11.38
CA LEU A 169 41.17 7.91 11.36
C LEU A 169 40.44 6.67 10.82
N LEU A 170 39.77 5.95 11.72
CA LEU A 170 38.40 6.33 12.11
C LEU A 170 37.95 5.56 13.36
N ARG A 171 38.04 6.29 14.47
CA ARG A 171 37.40 6.01 15.76
C ARG A 171 35.94 6.46 15.62
N ILE A 172 34.99 5.53 15.57
CA ILE A 172 33.58 5.82 15.90
C ILE A 172 33.12 4.78 16.91
N THR A 173 33.30 5.08 18.19
CA THR A 173 32.46 4.57 19.27
C THR A 173 32.31 5.70 20.32
N PRO A 174 31.08 6.18 20.60
CA PRO A 174 30.78 7.33 21.44
C PRO A 174 30.70 6.95 22.95
N PRO A 175 30.54 7.92 23.86
CA PRO A 175 31.17 7.91 25.18
C PRO A 175 30.25 7.35 26.30
N CYS A 176 30.82 6.51 27.15
CA CYS A 176 30.26 6.17 28.46
C CYS A 176 31.31 6.48 29.53
N GLU A 177 31.01 7.56 30.26
CA GLU A 177 30.84 7.53 31.71
C GLU A 177 31.99 7.20 32.68
N TYR A 178 32.18 8.18 33.57
CA TYR A 178 32.44 8.07 35.01
C TYR A 178 33.66 7.28 35.50
N THR A 179 34.66 8.00 36.03
CA THR A 179 35.23 7.68 37.35
C THR A 179 35.74 8.95 38.04
N HIS A 180 35.14 9.22 39.19
CA HIS A 180 35.59 10.09 40.28
C HIS A 180 36.85 9.52 40.96
N SER A 181 37.66 10.43 41.55
CA SER A 181 38.41 10.33 42.83
C SER A 181 39.39 9.15 43.02
N ILE A 182 40.62 9.33 43.49
CA ILE A 182 41.12 10.02 44.70
C ILE A 182 42.56 10.46 44.43
#